data_AF-A0A1H5XJ39-F1
#
_entry.id   AF-A0A1H5XJ39-F1
#
_cell.length_a   1.000
_cell.length_b   1.000
_cell.length_c   1.000
_cell.angle_alpha   90.00
_cell.angle_beta   90.00
_cell.angle_gamma   90.00
#
_symmetry.space_group_name_H-M   'P 1'
#
loop_
_entity.id
_entity.type
_entity.pdbx_description
1 polymer ?
#
loop_
_entity_poly.entity_id
_entity_poly.type
_entity_poly.pdbx_seq_one_letter_code
_entity_poly.pdbx_strand_id
1 'polypeptide(L)'
;MKTLKISSLALAVALTACGGGGSSSGGSSAPAGPSTKSETGVFTDSAVAGINYQTNPGGLSGKTNALGEYNYVEGDTVIFSIGDTELPAVTASGRVTPADMAEGNDADVVTNVLRLLQTLDDDGNPDNGITISQQTLDSFVGKDVEVNQPAAAFESEAEAAIGETLVTEGEAEAHFAASQQADLRGSWLFEDDYGRNVLSFLDYDRYIIAHSNADDGDQEAATAEWGTYTWDPVSGDLTLTVSGESDNSGGLSDLSDETVKLELVDNQFVLSVGELSDDQYEADDTITFTAIKNAANPLVGAWYLAEEGGAFNVLTILDDSNYTIAHNANEESYEGASPIEVSSEWGTYSTSGGAFTISSVEAETDGPGGLYDADSPNALESYEQQPWGDLAFTHADDGSFSFSRIGRFAVELEDLAGNASTVIVEREEEGFFEGMNIDFSIDLVGEDDKANISLNEDGTGTMTFSPGSGAGESSTIDAPWKATTSGTLVFTETMSDESTGSWTLAPIKSSNSDAVIVDFRHVDGGSESLLGFFVSDVANPVGEGEVLPQ
;
A
#
# COMPACT_ATOMS: atom_id res chain seq x y z
N MET A 1 -19.37 -28.62 -47.24
CA MET A 1 -19.37 -27.97 -48.59
C MET A 1 -19.98 -26.60 -48.40
N LYS A 2 -19.41 -25.43 -48.65
CA LYS A 2 -18.21 -24.85 -49.30
C LYS A 2 -18.22 -23.40 -48.76
N THR A 3 -17.18 -22.60 -48.50
CA THR A 3 -15.73 -22.61 -48.73
C THR A 3 -15.22 -21.34 -48.03
N LEU A 4 -14.10 -21.43 -47.31
CA LEU A 4 -13.31 -20.30 -46.85
C LEU A 4 -12.83 -19.43 -48.02
N LYS A 5 -12.65 -18.13 -47.77
CA LYS A 5 -11.73 -17.27 -48.51
C LYS A 5 -10.98 -16.35 -47.55
N ILE A 6 -9.75 -16.77 -47.22
CA ILE A 6 -8.68 -15.94 -46.69
C ILE A 6 -8.14 -15.10 -47.85
N SER A 7 -8.04 -13.79 -47.66
CA SER A 7 -7.32 -12.90 -48.57
C SER A 7 -6.35 -12.03 -47.77
N SER A 8 -5.10 -12.43 -47.83
CA SER A 8 -3.91 -11.72 -47.38
C SER A 8 -3.74 -10.41 -48.17
N LEU A 9 -3.47 -9.30 -47.48
CA LEU A 9 -3.02 -8.05 -48.11
C LEU A 9 -1.66 -7.66 -47.55
N ALA A 10 -0.61 -8.05 -48.28
CA ALA A 10 0.75 -7.58 -48.09
C ALA A 10 0.88 -6.16 -48.66
N LEU A 11 1.29 -5.20 -47.83
CA LEU A 11 1.58 -3.83 -48.26
C LEU A 11 3.10 -3.61 -48.29
N ALA A 12 3.67 -3.70 -49.49
CA ALA A 12 5.01 -3.24 -49.78
C ALA A 12 4.97 -1.75 -50.14
N VAL A 13 5.66 -0.90 -49.37
CA VAL A 13 5.86 0.51 -49.72
C VAL A 13 7.28 0.68 -50.25
N ALA A 14 7.37 0.98 -51.54
CA ALA A 14 8.60 1.34 -52.23
C ALA A 14 8.95 2.81 -51.98
N LEU A 15 10.24 3.05 -51.70
CA LEU A 15 10.84 4.37 -51.65
C LEU A 15 10.78 5.06 -53.01
N THR A 16 10.38 6.33 -53.02
CA THR A 16 10.75 7.28 -54.08
C THR A 16 11.26 8.58 -53.47
N ALA A 17 12.52 8.87 -53.80
CA ALA A 17 13.23 10.10 -53.47
C ALA A 17 12.90 11.24 -54.45
N CYS A 18 12.77 12.44 -53.91
CA CYS A 18 13.03 13.74 -54.54
C CYS A 18 13.04 14.75 -53.37
N GLY A 19 14.07 15.53 -53.03
CA GLY A 19 15.02 16.26 -53.86
C GLY A 19 14.86 17.74 -53.54
N GLY A 20 15.69 18.29 -52.65
CA GLY A 20 15.71 19.71 -52.28
C GLY A 20 16.94 20.03 -51.43
N GLY A 21 17.90 20.75 -52.02
CA GLY A 21 19.18 21.10 -51.40
C GLY A 21 19.20 22.50 -50.76
N GLY A 22 20.01 22.64 -49.71
CA GLY A 22 20.40 23.91 -49.07
C GLY A 22 21.52 23.67 -48.05
N SER A 23 22.57 24.50 -48.06
CA SER A 23 23.93 24.21 -47.61
C SER A 23 24.25 24.31 -46.10
N SER A 24 25.08 23.35 -45.64
CA SER A 24 26.22 23.42 -44.69
C SER A 24 26.13 24.15 -43.34
N SER A 25 26.22 23.38 -42.24
CA SER A 25 27.32 23.42 -41.25
C SER A 25 27.27 22.16 -40.37
N GLY A 26 28.35 21.39 -40.36
CA GLY A 26 28.41 20.05 -39.77
C GLY A 26 28.49 20.02 -38.24
N GLY A 27 27.74 19.08 -37.67
CA GLY A 27 27.96 18.46 -36.37
C GLY A 27 27.40 17.04 -36.47
N SER A 28 28.26 16.03 -36.35
CA SER A 28 27.90 14.63 -36.53
C SER A 28 26.98 14.15 -35.40
N SER A 29 25.67 14.11 -35.64
CA SER A 29 24.75 13.31 -34.82
C SER A 29 24.85 11.87 -35.29
N ALA A 30 25.41 11.00 -34.44
CA ALA A 30 25.27 9.55 -34.60
C ALA A 30 23.76 9.20 -34.64
N PRO A 31 23.36 8.12 -35.34
CA PRO A 31 21.99 7.64 -35.25
C PRO A 31 21.72 7.28 -33.78
N ALA A 32 20.71 7.87 -33.15
CA ALA A 32 20.22 7.37 -31.88
C ALA A 32 19.81 5.91 -32.11
N GLY A 33 20.48 4.99 -31.42
CA GLY A 33 20.04 3.60 -31.36
C GLY A 33 18.63 3.52 -30.75
N PRO A 34 17.94 2.38 -30.85
CA PRO A 34 16.70 2.18 -30.10
C PRO A 34 17.00 2.48 -28.63
N SER A 35 16.37 3.52 -28.08
CA SER A 35 16.40 3.78 -26.64
C SER A 35 15.56 2.66 -26.01
N THR A 36 16.22 1.64 -25.48
CA THR A 36 15.57 0.70 -24.56
C THR A 36 14.98 1.51 -23.42
N LYS A 37 13.67 1.37 -23.20
CA LYS A 37 12.95 2.09 -22.15
C LYS A 37 13.43 1.52 -20.81
N SER A 38 13.84 2.40 -19.90
CA SER A 38 14.10 2.00 -18.51
C SER A 38 12.77 1.75 -17.82
N GLU A 39 12.72 0.67 -17.06
CA GLU A 39 11.62 0.31 -16.17
C GLU A 39 12.08 0.42 -14.71
N THR A 40 11.14 0.35 -13.79
CA THR A 40 11.36 0.48 -12.36
C THR A 40 10.82 -0.77 -11.69
N GLY A 41 11.66 -1.41 -10.89
CA GLY A 41 11.30 -2.56 -10.06
C GLY A 41 11.54 -2.25 -8.59
N VAL A 42 11.03 -3.10 -7.69
CA VAL A 42 11.23 -2.97 -6.24
C VAL A 42 11.94 -4.22 -5.71
N PHE A 43 12.95 -4.04 -4.85
CA PHE A 43 13.51 -5.12 -4.05
C PHE A 43 12.86 -5.13 -2.67
N THR A 44 12.17 -6.22 -2.30
CA THR A 44 11.33 -6.27 -1.11
C THR A 44 11.49 -7.56 -0.26
N ASP A 45 11.71 -7.33 1.02
CA ASP A 45 11.42 -8.11 2.24
C ASP A 45 10.91 -7.05 3.22
N SER A 46 9.83 -6.36 2.83
CA SER A 46 9.62 -4.91 3.02
C SER A 46 10.56 -4.09 2.13
N ALA A 47 10.19 -2.85 1.80
CA ALA A 47 10.99 -2.03 0.88
C ALA A 47 12.45 -1.92 1.35
N VAL A 48 13.41 -2.43 0.57
CA VAL A 48 14.83 -2.45 0.95
C VAL A 48 15.55 -1.23 0.37
N ALA A 49 15.81 -0.23 1.21
CA ALA A 49 16.42 1.03 0.84
C ALA A 49 17.95 1.07 1.06
N GLY A 50 18.64 1.80 0.19
CA GLY A 50 20.05 2.19 0.39
C GLY A 50 21.10 1.23 -0.17
N ILE A 51 20.75 -0.01 -0.50
CA ILE A 51 21.70 -0.99 -1.07
C ILE A 51 22.05 -0.66 -2.52
N ASN A 52 23.23 -1.07 -2.98
CA ASN A 52 23.63 -0.84 -4.37
C ASN A 52 22.96 -1.87 -5.30
N TYR A 53 22.75 -1.50 -6.56
CA TYR A 53 22.36 -2.44 -7.62
C TYR A 53 23.14 -2.22 -8.91
N GLN A 54 23.31 -3.29 -9.68
CA GLN A 54 23.82 -3.25 -11.05
C GLN A 54 23.04 -4.21 -11.94
N THR A 55 22.66 -3.75 -13.13
CA THR A 55 21.92 -4.51 -14.12
C THR A 55 22.75 -4.81 -15.36
N ASN A 56 22.51 -5.95 -15.99
CA ASN A 56 23.23 -6.40 -17.19
C ASN A 56 22.29 -7.19 -18.12
N PRO A 57 22.35 -6.99 -19.46
CA PRO A 57 23.29 -6.17 -20.22
C PRO A 57 22.98 -4.66 -20.30
N GLY A 58 21.86 -4.18 -19.77
CA GLY A 58 21.44 -2.77 -19.82
C GLY A 58 22.42 -1.78 -19.17
N GLY A 59 23.18 -2.24 -18.16
CA GLY A 59 24.27 -1.46 -17.56
C GLY A 59 23.80 -0.32 -16.66
N LEU A 60 22.56 -0.37 -16.16
CA LEU A 60 22.05 0.58 -15.16
C LEU A 60 22.57 0.19 -13.79
N SER A 61 22.90 1.18 -12.96
CA SER A 61 23.37 0.96 -11.60
C SER A 61 23.03 2.15 -10.72
N GLY A 62 22.86 1.92 -9.44
CA GLY A 62 22.54 2.96 -8.48
C GLY A 62 22.36 2.39 -7.09
N LYS A 63 21.54 3.06 -6.28
CA LYS A 63 21.04 2.54 -5.01
C LYS A 63 19.54 2.41 -5.06
N THR A 64 18.99 1.43 -4.34
CA THR A 64 17.56 1.38 -4.09
C THR A 64 17.15 2.63 -3.31
N ASN A 65 16.04 3.26 -3.69
CA ASN A 65 15.51 4.42 -2.98
C ASN A 65 14.73 3.99 -1.72
N ALA A 66 14.11 4.94 -1.01
CA ALA A 66 13.32 4.66 0.19
C ALA A 66 12.13 3.71 -0.05
N LEU A 67 11.68 3.56 -1.30
CA LEU A 67 10.62 2.65 -1.71
C LEU A 67 11.16 1.29 -2.18
N GLY A 68 12.47 1.04 -2.02
CA GLY A 68 13.15 -0.16 -2.53
C GLY A 68 13.32 -0.16 -4.06
N GLU A 69 13.05 0.97 -4.74
CA GLU A 69 13.01 0.99 -6.20
C GLU A 69 14.40 1.00 -6.83
N TYR A 70 14.55 0.23 -7.90
CA TYR A 70 15.73 0.19 -8.77
C TYR A 70 15.31 0.29 -10.24
N ASN A 71 16.23 0.71 -11.11
CA ASN A 71 15.98 0.84 -12.54
C ASN A 71 16.61 -0.30 -13.33
N TYR A 72 15.88 -0.84 -14.31
CA TYR A 72 16.35 -1.93 -15.15
C TYR A 72 15.82 -1.79 -16.59
N VAL A 73 16.35 -2.62 -17.50
CA VAL A 73 15.78 -2.83 -18.83
C VAL A 73 15.22 -4.26 -18.90
N GLU A 74 14.05 -4.44 -19.52
CA GLU A 74 13.44 -5.76 -19.70
C GLU A 74 14.46 -6.79 -20.25
N GLY A 75 14.56 -7.93 -19.55
CA GLY A 75 15.51 -9.00 -19.85
C GLY A 75 16.90 -8.85 -19.22
N ASP A 76 17.13 -7.80 -18.43
CA ASP A 76 18.33 -7.68 -17.61
C ASP A 76 18.32 -8.68 -16.44
N THR A 77 19.52 -9.01 -15.95
CA THR A 77 19.73 -9.54 -14.59
C THR A 77 20.12 -8.39 -13.67
N VAL A 78 19.70 -8.42 -12.41
CA VAL A 78 20.12 -7.50 -11.36
C VAL A 78 20.95 -8.21 -10.31
N ILE A 79 22.01 -7.54 -9.83
CA ILE A 79 22.80 -7.92 -8.66
C ILE A 79 22.69 -6.78 -7.66
N PHE A 80 22.24 -7.09 -6.45
CA PHE A 80 22.20 -6.16 -5.33
C PHE A 80 23.44 -6.35 -4.44
N SER A 81 23.91 -5.30 -3.76
CA SER A 81 25.06 -5.43 -2.87
C SER A 81 25.07 -4.46 -1.69
N ILE A 82 25.64 -4.93 -0.58
CA ILE A 82 25.88 -4.20 0.66
C ILE A 82 27.40 -4.06 0.83
N GLY A 83 27.93 -2.88 0.53
CA GLY A 83 29.38 -2.70 0.43
C GLY A 83 29.97 -3.62 -0.66
N ASP A 84 30.91 -4.50 -0.27
CA ASP A 84 31.50 -5.50 -1.18
C ASP A 84 30.82 -6.89 -1.10
N THR A 85 29.80 -7.07 -0.24
CA THR A 85 28.98 -8.29 -0.19
C THR A 85 27.92 -8.24 -1.29
N GLU A 86 28.02 -9.13 -2.29
CA GLU A 86 27.04 -9.29 -3.36
C GLU A 86 25.94 -10.30 -2.98
N LEU A 87 24.68 -9.97 -3.28
CA LEU A 87 23.57 -10.92 -3.24
C LEU A 87 23.48 -11.71 -4.56
N PRO A 88 22.84 -12.89 -4.57
CA PRO A 88 22.71 -13.69 -5.78
C PRO A 88 22.05 -12.92 -6.92
N ALA A 89 22.55 -13.15 -8.14
CA ALA A 89 22.01 -12.52 -9.34
C ALA A 89 20.63 -13.11 -9.68
N VAL A 90 19.67 -12.24 -10.01
CA VAL A 90 18.31 -12.65 -10.38
C VAL A 90 17.85 -11.91 -11.64
N THR A 91 16.79 -12.40 -12.27
CA THR A 91 16.15 -11.67 -13.38
C THR A 91 15.58 -10.35 -12.84
N ALA A 92 15.90 -9.23 -13.48
CA ALA A 92 15.33 -7.94 -13.14
C ALA A 92 13.88 -7.88 -13.61
N SER A 93 13.00 -7.43 -12.73
CA SER A 93 11.54 -7.46 -12.89
C SER A 93 10.90 -6.32 -12.09
N GLY A 94 9.59 -6.13 -12.19
CA GLY A 94 8.85 -5.14 -11.41
C GLY A 94 8.92 -5.41 -9.90
N ARG A 95 9.18 -6.65 -9.50
CA ARG A 95 9.27 -7.07 -8.10
C ARG A 95 10.29 -8.20 -7.95
N VAL A 96 11.28 -7.97 -7.10
CA VAL A 96 12.29 -8.95 -6.70
C VAL A 96 12.26 -9.10 -5.19
N THR A 97 12.37 -10.34 -4.72
CA THR A 97 12.41 -10.71 -3.31
C THR A 97 13.60 -11.63 -3.04
N PRO A 98 14.00 -11.82 -1.77
CA PRO A 98 14.98 -12.83 -1.41
C PRO A 98 14.61 -14.26 -1.86
N ALA A 99 13.32 -14.58 -2.03
CA ALA A 99 12.89 -15.87 -2.55
C ALA A 99 13.35 -16.11 -4.01
N ASP A 100 13.47 -15.05 -4.82
CA ASP A 100 13.94 -15.12 -6.20
C ASP A 100 15.44 -15.47 -6.31
N MET A 101 16.18 -15.30 -5.21
CA MET A 101 17.64 -15.50 -5.14
C MET A 101 18.05 -16.97 -4.91
N ALA A 102 17.10 -17.85 -4.62
CA ALA A 102 17.37 -19.26 -4.36
C ALA A 102 17.65 -20.05 -5.65
N GLU A 103 18.90 -20.09 -6.10
CA GLU A 103 19.30 -20.96 -7.22
C GLU A 103 19.01 -22.43 -6.89
N GLY A 104 18.02 -23.03 -7.57
CA GLY A 104 17.68 -24.45 -7.38
C GLY A 104 16.90 -24.74 -6.09
N ASN A 105 16.22 -23.74 -5.52
CA ASN A 105 15.41 -23.83 -4.30
C ASN A 105 16.20 -24.20 -3.04
N ASP A 106 17.42 -23.68 -2.90
CA ASP A 106 18.15 -23.78 -1.63
C ASP A 106 17.57 -22.81 -0.60
N ALA A 107 16.82 -23.36 0.36
CA ALA A 107 16.16 -22.59 1.41
C ALA A 107 17.16 -21.81 2.28
N ASP A 108 18.38 -22.33 2.46
CA ASP A 108 19.40 -21.65 3.26
C ASP A 108 19.76 -20.29 2.66
N VAL A 109 19.77 -20.15 1.33
CA VAL A 109 20.10 -18.88 0.65
C VAL A 109 19.07 -17.80 0.95
N VAL A 110 17.78 -18.15 0.89
CA VAL A 110 16.69 -17.22 1.20
C VAL A 110 16.83 -16.75 2.64
N THR A 111 16.92 -17.69 3.58
CA THR A 111 17.04 -17.40 5.02
C THR A 111 18.29 -16.57 5.32
N ASN A 112 19.43 -16.84 4.69
CA ASN A 112 20.65 -16.06 4.88
C ASN A 112 20.48 -14.60 4.42
N VAL A 113 19.85 -14.37 3.26
CA VAL A 113 19.59 -13.02 2.75
C VAL A 113 18.61 -12.28 3.67
N LEU A 114 17.50 -12.91 4.08
CA LEU A 114 16.52 -12.33 4.99
C LEU A 114 17.18 -11.90 6.32
N ARG A 115 17.91 -12.82 6.95
CA ARG A 115 18.61 -12.54 8.22
C ARG A 115 19.64 -11.42 8.07
N LEU A 116 20.36 -11.36 6.94
CA LEU A 116 21.33 -10.30 6.70
C LEU A 116 20.65 -8.93 6.59
N LEU A 117 19.58 -8.84 5.79
CA LEU A 117 18.87 -7.58 5.55
C LEU A 117 18.23 -7.04 6.84
N GLN A 118 17.47 -7.87 7.54
CA GLN A 118 16.75 -7.47 8.74
C GLN A 118 17.68 -7.18 9.93
N THR A 119 18.84 -7.84 10.02
CA THR A 119 19.82 -7.48 11.07
C THR A 119 20.50 -6.14 10.80
N LEU A 120 20.69 -5.78 9.52
CA LEU A 120 21.39 -4.56 9.13
C LEU A 120 20.50 -3.32 9.01
N ASP A 121 19.21 -3.48 9.29
CA ASP A 121 18.25 -2.40 9.31
C ASP A 121 18.63 -1.33 10.35
N ASP A 122 18.61 -0.06 9.95
CA ASP A 122 19.23 1.04 10.71
C ASP A 122 18.50 1.36 12.02
N ASP A 123 17.18 1.19 12.05
CA ASP A 123 16.34 1.36 13.23
C ASP A 123 15.91 0.03 13.89
N GLY A 124 16.22 -1.09 13.25
CA GLY A 124 15.89 -2.44 13.72
C GLY A 124 14.40 -2.80 13.64
N ASN A 125 13.60 -2.05 12.88
CA ASN A 125 12.17 -2.32 12.70
C ASN A 125 11.82 -2.54 11.21
N PRO A 126 11.91 -3.78 10.70
CA PRO A 126 11.75 -4.05 9.29
C PRO A 126 10.30 -3.88 8.76
N ASP A 127 9.32 -3.68 9.64
CA ASP A 127 7.91 -3.46 9.25
C ASP A 127 7.70 -2.13 8.53
N ASN A 128 8.51 -1.11 8.86
CA ASN A 128 8.41 0.24 8.32
C ASN A 128 9.28 0.44 7.04
N GLY A 129 9.88 -0.65 6.55
CA GLY A 129 10.92 -0.68 5.52
C GLY A 129 12.24 -1.19 6.09
N ILE A 130 13.16 -1.63 5.23
CA ILE A 130 14.52 -2.01 5.64
C ILE A 130 15.47 -0.95 5.09
N THR A 131 16.07 -0.15 5.98
CA THR A 131 17.01 0.90 5.59
C THR A 131 18.44 0.51 5.89
N ILE A 132 19.25 0.33 4.85
CA ILE A 132 20.68 0.09 4.99
C ILE A 132 21.44 1.41 4.89
N SER A 133 21.92 1.92 6.03
CA SER A 133 22.57 3.22 6.09
C SER A 133 23.91 3.28 5.35
N GLN A 134 24.34 4.50 4.98
CA GLN A 134 25.65 4.70 4.35
C GLN A 134 26.80 4.22 5.25
N GLN A 135 26.65 4.33 6.56
CA GLN A 135 27.62 3.83 7.53
C GLN A 135 27.76 2.30 7.44
N THR A 136 26.63 1.59 7.34
CA THR A 136 26.62 0.14 7.16
C THR A 136 27.31 -0.26 5.86
N LEU A 137 26.99 0.38 4.72
CA LEU A 137 27.66 0.14 3.44
C LEU A 137 29.18 0.34 3.51
N ASP A 138 29.62 1.44 4.12
CA ASP A 138 31.05 1.75 4.28
C ASP A 138 31.75 0.71 5.16
N SER A 139 31.05 0.20 6.18
CA SER A 139 31.58 -0.85 7.06
C SER A 139 31.70 -2.20 6.37
N PHE A 140 30.94 -2.45 5.32
CA PHE A 140 30.97 -3.66 4.50
C PHE A 140 31.97 -3.58 3.34
N VAL A 141 32.65 -2.45 3.14
CA VAL A 141 33.79 -2.38 2.19
C VAL A 141 34.92 -3.28 2.68
N GLY A 142 35.36 -4.20 1.83
CA GLY A 142 36.36 -5.23 2.13
C GLY A 142 35.83 -6.41 2.94
N LYS A 143 34.51 -6.50 3.17
CA LYS A 143 33.83 -7.68 3.68
C LYS A 143 33.10 -8.35 2.52
N ASP A 144 33.19 -9.67 2.45
CA ASP A 144 32.55 -10.50 1.43
C ASP A 144 31.84 -11.63 2.19
N VAL A 145 30.61 -11.36 2.64
CA VAL A 145 29.82 -12.32 3.39
C VAL A 145 29.07 -13.20 2.39
N GLU A 146 29.55 -14.43 2.20
CA GLU A 146 28.94 -15.36 1.26
C GLU A 146 27.55 -15.79 1.75
N VAL A 147 26.49 -15.42 1.03
CA VAL A 147 25.11 -15.84 1.38
C VAL A 147 24.73 -17.17 0.74
N ASN A 148 25.45 -17.61 -0.30
CA ASN A 148 25.24 -18.89 -0.97
C ASN A 148 26.05 -20.02 -0.31
N GLN A 149 25.77 -20.27 0.98
CA GLN A 149 26.40 -21.32 1.77
C GLN A 149 25.44 -21.86 2.84
N PRO A 150 25.75 -23.02 3.45
CA PRO A 150 24.90 -23.57 4.50
C PRO A 150 24.70 -22.61 5.67
N ALA A 151 23.48 -22.53 6.21
CA ALA A 151 23.06 -21.51 7.18
C ALA A 151 24.01 -21.36 8.39
N ALA A 152 24.51 -22.47 8.95
CA ALA A 152 25.44 -22.44 10.09
C ALA A 152 26.82 -21.84 9.77
N ALA A 153 27.28 -21.97 8.52
CA ALA A 153 28.53 -21.36 8.07
C ALA A 153 28.34 -19.85 7.86
N PHE A 154 27.23 -19.48 7.21
CA PHE A 154 26.83 -18.09 7.03
C PHE A 154 26.70 -17.36 8.37
N GLU A 155 25.97 -17.92 9.34
CA GLU A 155 25.76 -17.29 10.65
C GLU A 155 27.08 -16.92 11.32
N SER A 156 28.05 -17.84 11.35
CA SER A 156 29.36 -17.58 11.95
C SER A 156 30.15 -16.46 11.24
N GLU A 157 30.01 -16.36 9.92
CA GLU A 157 30.69 -15.36 9.10
C GLU A 157 30.03 -13.98 9.20
N ALA A 158 28.70 -13.95 9.08
CA ALA A 158 27.90 -12.73 9.16
C ALA A 158 27.98 -12.09 10.54
N GLU A 159 27.84 -12.84 11.65
CA GLU A 159 27.99 -12.28 13.01
C GLU A 159 29.40 -11.69 13.23
N ALA A 160 30.43 -12.33 12.66
CA ALA A 160 31.80 -11.80 12.74
C ALA A 160 31.99 -10.54 11.89
N ALA A 161 31.31 -10.45 10.75
CA ALA A 161 31.32 -9.29 9.87
C ALA A 161 30.55 -8.10 10.47
N ILE A 162 29.37 -8.34 11.01
CA ILE A 162 28.46 -7.31 11.55
C ILE A 162 28.92 -6.86 12.94
N GLY A 163 29.32 -7.82 13.79
CA GLY A 163 29.70 -7.58 15.17
C GLY A 163 28.56 -7.71 16.17
N GLU A 164 27.43 -8.30 15.75
CA GLU A 164 26.25 -8.58 16.58
C GLU A 164 25.61 -9.92 16.23
N THR A 165 24.64 -10.36 17.02
CA THR A 165 23.88 -11.58 16.77
C THR A 165 22.86 -11.30 15.67
N LEU A 166 22.76 -12.20 14.69
CA LEU A 166 21.73 -12.12 13.67
C LEU A 166 20.34 -12.34 14.27
N VAL A 167 19.31 -11.71 13.69
CA VAL A 167 17.92 -12.13 13.91
C VAL A 167 17.76 -13.64 13.66
N THR A 168 16.84 -14.30 14.35
CA THR A 168 16.67 -15.74 14.18
C THR A 168 16.07 -16.07 12.82
N GLU A 169 16.30 -17.30 12.33
CA GLU A 169 15.65 -17.81 11.11
C GLU A 169 14.13 -17.67 11.17
N GLY A 170 13.52 -18.06 12.28
CA GLY A 170 12.07 -17.99 12.44
C GLY A 170 11.51 -16.56 12.48
N GLU A 171 12.22 -15.60 13.07
CA GLU A 171 11.83 -14.18 13.03
C GLU A 171 11.94 -13.64 11.60
N ALA A 172 13.05 -13.94 10.91
CA ALA A 172 13.29 -13.46 9.56
C ALA A 172 12.26 -13.98 8.55
N GLU A 173 11.93 -15.27 8.61
CA GLU A 173 10.93 -15.90 7.76
C GLU A 173 9.50 -15.44 8.09
N ALA A 174 9.19 -15.23 9.38
CA ALA A 174 7.89 -14.72 9.79
C ALA A 174 7.67 -13.28 9.30
N HIS A 175 8.68 -12.42 9.44
CA HIS A 175 8.64 -11.06 8.89
C HIS A 175 8.46 -11.09 7.37
N PHE A 176 9.24 -11.90 6.65
CA PHE A 176 9.12 -12.01 5.20
C PHE A 176 7.71 -12.43 4.79
N ALA A 177 7.16 -13.48 5.40
CA ALA A 177 5.80 -13.94 5.10
C ALA A 177 4.74 -12.85 5.38
N ALA A 178 4.84 -12.14 6.51
CA ALA A 178 3.95 -11.04 6.84
C ALA A 178 4.07 -9.87 5.84
N SER A 179 5.28 -9.58 5.39
CA SER A 179 5.55 -8.54 4.40
C SER A 179 4.94 -8.87 3.03
N GLN A 180 5.02 -10.13 2.58
CA GLN A 180 4.33 -10.57 1.36
C GLN A 180 2.81 -10.43 1.48
N GLN A 181 2.23 -10.79 2.62
CA GLN A 181 0.79 -10.63 2.89
C GLN A 181 0.38 -9.15 2.91
N ALA A 182 1.24 -8.27 3.44
CA ALA A 182 1.03 -6.83 3.37
C ALA A 182 1.07 -6.30 1.91
N ASP A 183 1.96 -6.83 1.08
CA ASP A 183 2.03 -6.48 -0.35
C ASP A 183 0.80 -6.93 -1.16
N LEU A 184 0.03 -7.92 -0.66
CA LEU A 184 -1.22 -8.37 -1.28
C LEU A 184 -2.40 -7.43 -0.96
N ARG A 185 -2.40 -6.74 0.18
CA ARG A 185 -3.50 -5.86 0.61
C ARG A 185 -3.61 -4.63 -0.28
N GLY A 186 -4.84 -4.33 -0.69
CA GLY A 186 -5.17 -3.32 -1.70
C GLY A 186 -6.13 -3.87 -2.76
N SER A 187 -6.42 -3.05 -3.77
CA SER A 187 -7.34 -3.41 -4.86
C SER A 187 -6.59 -3.75 -6.14
N TRP A 188 -7.13 -4.73 -6.87
CA TRP A 188 -6.53 -5.32 -8.04
C TRP A 188 -7.57 -5.44 -9.15
N LEU A 189 -7.19 -5.04 -10.36
CA LEU A 189 -8.04 -5.02 -11.53
C LEU A 189 -7.82 -6.25 -12.40
N PHE A 190 -8.90 -6.94 -12.72
CA PHE A 190 -8.97 -7.88 -13.83
C PHE A 190 -10.00 -7.37 -14.85
N GLU A 191 -9.59 -7.23 -16.10
CA GLU A 191 -10.46 -6.77 -17.19
C GLU A 191 -10.51 -7.83 -18.30
N ASP A 192 -11.71 -8.20 -18.71
CA ASP A 192 -11.97 -9.18 -19.76
C ASP A 192 -12.93 -8.63 -20.84
N ASP A 193 -13.48 -9.51 -21.68
CA ASP A 193 -14.41 -9.11 -22.74
C ASP A 193 -15.79 -8.64 -22.21
N TYR A 194 -16.12 -8.93 -20.95
CA TYR A 194 -17.38 -8.54 -20.31
C TYR A 194 -17.26 -7.23 -19.54
N GLY A 195 -16.15 -7.01 -18.83
CA GLY A 195 -15.92 -5.77 -18.11
C GLY A 195 -14.76 -5.80 -17.13
N ARG A 196 -14.84 -4.88 -16.16
CA ARG A 196 -13.87 -4.72 -15.07
C ARG A 196 -14.35 -5.46 -13.83
N ASN A 197 -13.41 -6.13 -13.17
CA ASN A 197 -13.58 -6.82 -11.90
C ASN A 197 -12.52 -6.29 -10.94
N VAL A 198 -12.93 -5.83 -9.77
CA VAL A 198 -12.03 -5.27 -8.76
C VAL A 198 -12.05 -6.17 -7.53
N LEU A 199 -10.97 -6.91 -7.30
CA LEU A 199 -10.75 -7.70 -6.09
C LEU A 199 -9.90 -6.91 -5.10
N SER A 200 -10.39 -6.74 -3.88
CA SER A 200 -9.68 -6.08 -2.80
C SER A 200 -9.38 -7.05 -1.68
N PHE A 201 -8.10 -7.15 -1.30
CA PHE A 201 -7.66 -7.87 -0.10
C PHE A 201 -7.52 -6.87 1.05
N LEU A 202 -8.10 -7.21 2.18
CA LEU A 202 -8.27 -6.35 3.34
C LEU A 202 -7.65 -6.99 4.58
N ASP A 203 -7.68 -6.23 5.67
CA ASP A 203 -7.33 -6.73 7.00
C ASP A 203 -8.28 -7.79 7.53
N TYR A 204 -7.78 -8.51 8.53
CA TYR A 204 -8.46 -9.65 9.16
C TYR A 204 -8.86 -10.72 8.16
N ASP A 205 -7.96 -10.98 7.21
CA ASP A 205 -8.11 -12.05 6.23
C ASP A 205 -9.39 -11.90 5.38
N ARG A 206 -9.85 -10.68 5.11
CA ARG A 206 -11.07 -10.43 4.33
C ARG A 206 -10.78 -10.07 2.88
N TYR A 207 -11.70 -10.44 1.99
CA TYR A 207 -11.70 -9.94 0.61
C TYR A 207 -13.10 -9.45 0.21
N ILE A 208 -13.14 -8.58 -0.79
CA ILE A 208 -14.36 -8.21 -1.51
C ILE A 208 -14.05 -8.05 -2.99
N ILE A 209 -14.88 -8.63 -3.85
CA ILE A 209 -14.82 -8.48 -5.30
C ILE A 209 -16.09 -7.81 -5.81
N ALA A 210 -15.94 -6.86 -6.73
CA ALA A 210 -17.06 -6.19 -7.40
C ALA A 210 -16.94 -6.32 -8.92
N HIS A 211 -18.10 -6.38 -9.59
CA HIS A 211 -18.21 -6.62 -11.03
C HIS A 211 -18.96 -5.48 -11.72
N SER A 212 -18.32 -4.83 -12.69
CA SER A 212 -18.93 -3.69 -13.40
C SER A 212 -20.04 -4.07 -14.39
N ASN A 213 -20.06 -5.30 -14.88
CA ASN A 213 -20.91 -5.73 -16.00
C ASN A 213 -21.61 -7.05 -15.70
N ALA A 214 -22.80 -7.22 -16.29
CA ALA A 214 -23.47 -8.51 -16.32
C ALA A 214 -22.74 -9.49 -17.26
N ASP A 215 -22.80 -10.78 -16.94
CA ASP A 215 -22.27 -11.85 -17.80
C ASP A 215 -23.35 -12.40 -18.76
N ASP A 216 -23.14 -13.61 -19.29
CA ASP A 216 -24.03 -14.23 -20.26
C ASP A 216 -25.25 -14.96 -19.67
N GLY A 217 -25.51 -14.89 -18.35
CA GLY A 217 -26.79 -15.39 -17.83
C GLY A 217 -27.10 -15.28 -16.34
N ASP A 218 -26.11 -15.24 -15.44
CA ASP A 218 -26.35 -15.45 -14.00
C ASP A 218 -25.78 -14.31 -13.12
N GLN A 219 -24.76 -13.56 -13.56
CA GLN A 219 -24.25 -12.37 -12.87
C GLN A 219 -24.92 -11.09 -13.43
N GLU A 220 -25.49 -10.24 -12.56
CA GLU A 220 -25.96 -8.90 -12.94
C GLU A 220 -24.83 -7.85 -12.87
N ALA A 221 -25.02 -6.66 -13.46
CA ALA A 221 -24.02 -5.60 -13.33
C ALA A 221 -24.03 -5.01 -11.92
N ALA A 222 -22.87 -4.54 -11.45
CA ALA A 222 -22.67 -3.95 -10.14
C ALA A 222 -23.01 -4.90 -8.97
N THR A 223 -22.88 -6.20 -9.17
CA THR A 223 -22.91 -7.20 -8.10
C THR A 223 -21.55 -7.33 -7.43
N ALA A 224 -21.52 -7.93 -6.25
CA ALA A 224 -20.30 -8.15 -5.48
C ALA A 224 -20.38 -9.43 -4.63
N GLU A 225 -19.22 -9.90 -4.18
CA GLU A 225 -19.04 -11.01 -3.23
C GLU A 225 -17.98 -10.59 -2.21
N TRP A 226 -18.16 -10.98 -0.95
CA TRP A 226 -17.15 -10.83 0.08
C TRP A 226 -17.00 -12.09 0.93
N GLY A 227 -15.83 -12.24 1.52
CA GLY A 227 -15.51 -13.41 2.33
C GLY A 227 -14.20 -13.27 3.07
N THR A 228 -13.66 -14.42 3.46
CA THR A 228 -12.34 -14.52 4.07
C THR A 228 -11.39 -15.34 3.21
N TYR A 229 -10.08 -15.11 3.35
CA TYR A 229 -9.05 -15.85 2.63
C TYR A 229 -7.92 -16.30 3.56
N THR A 230 -7.19 -17.34 3.19
CA THR A 230 -5.87 -17.62 3.76
C THR A 230 -4.90 -17.81 2.62
N TRP A 231 -3.72 -17.20 2.71
CA TRP A 231 -2.68 -17.33 1.69
C TRP A 231 -1.32 -17.59 2.32
N ASP A 232 -0.68 -18.67 1.87
CA ASP A 232 0.71 -18.97 2.19
C ASP A 232 1.62 -18.43 1.06
N PRO A 233 2.41 -17.37 1.30
CA PRO A 233 3.27 -16.79 0.27
C PRO A 233 4.44 -17.71 -0.16
N VAL A 234 4.74 -18.77 0.59
CA VAL A 234 5.80 -19.72 0.27
C VAL A 234 5.29 -20.82 -0.66
N SER A 235 4.15 -21.43 -0.33
CA SER A 235 3.55 -22.47 -1.19
C SER A 235 2.68 -21.91 -2.32
N GLY A 236 2.24 -20.66 -2.18
CA GLY A 236 1.25 -20.01 -3.01
C GLY A 236 -0.19 -20.44 -2.71
N ASP A 237 -0.42 -21.39 -1.81
CA ASP A 237 -1.76 -21.97 -1.62
C ASP A 237 -2.72 -20.91 -1.07
N LEU A 238 -3.83 -20.71 -1.78
CA LEU A 238 -4.91 -19.78 -1.45
C LEU A 238 -6.17 -20.58 -1.11
N THR A 239 -6.83 -20.24 -0.02
CA THR A 239 -8.18 -20.74 0.31
C THR A 239 -9.11 -19.56 0.48
N LEU A 240 -10.32 -19.66 -0.08
CA LEU A 240 -11.35 -18.63 -0.03
C LEU A 240 -12.59 -19.18 0.68
N THR A 241 -13.31 -18.34 1.40
CA THR A 241 -14.58 -18.69 2.04
C THR A 241 -15.55 -17.53 1.90
N VAL A 242 -16.55 -17.72 1.05
CA VAL A 242 -17.61 -16.74 0.81
C VAL A 242 -18.44 -16.54 2.07
N SER A 243 -18.68 -15.28 2.43
CA SER A 243 -19.53 -14.87 3.55
C SER A 243 -20.85 -14.27 3.09
N GLY A 244 -20.87 -13.57 1.95
CA GLY A 244 -22.09 -13.06 1.32
C GLY A 244 -21.83 -12.65 -0.12
N GLU A 245 -22.87 -12.70 -0.95
CA GLU A 245 -22.77 -12.47 -2.39
C GLU A 245 -24.09 -11.94 -2.99
N SER A 246 -23.98 -11.25 -4.13
CA SER A 246 -25.09 -10.92 -5.04
C SER A 246 -24.80 -11.26 -6.51
N ASP A 247 -23.61 -11.76 -6.81
CA ASP A 247 -23.09 -12.06 -8.15
C ASP A 247 -23.36 -13.50 -8.62
N ASN A 248 -23.94 -14.35 -7.76
CA ASN A 248 -24.22 -15.76 -8.04
C ASN A 248 -22.96 -16.56 -8.41
N SER A 249 -22.79 -16.94 -9.68
CA SER A 249 -21.61 -17.68 -10.18
C SER A 249 -20.50 -16.77 -10.72
N GLY A 250 -20.64 -15.45 -10.52
CA GLY A 250 -19.74 -14.44 -11.06
C GLY A 250 -18.46 -14.21 -10.25
N GLY A 251 -18.53 -14.50 -8.95
CA GLY A 251 -17.48 -14.22 -7.99
C GLY A 251 -16.42 -15.32 -7.86
N LEU A 252 -15.86 -15.45 -6.66
CA LEU A 252 -14.85 -16.45 -6.34
C LEU A 252 -15.46 -17.70 -5.67
N SER A 253 -16.78 -17.74 -5.49
CA SER A 253 -17.54 -18.86 -4.92
C SER A 253 -17.25 -20.21 -5.59
N ASP A 254 -17.10 -20.22 -6.92
CA ASP A 254 -16.77 -21.41 -7.71
C ASP A 254 -15.35 -21.94 -7.44
N LEU A 255 -14.47 -21.12 -6.86
CA LEU A 255 -13.11 -21.52 -6.51
C LEU A 255 -13.00 -22.11 -5.09
N SER A 256 -14.06 -22.08 -4.29
CA SER A 256 -14.02 -22.43 -2.86
C SER A 256 -13.69 -23.90 -2.57
N ASP A 257 -14.04 -24.82 -3.48
CA ASP A 257 -13.75 -26.25 -3.38
C ASP A 257 -12.50 -26.67 -4.19
N GLU A 258 -11.83 -25.73 -4.84
CA GLU A 258 -10.73 -25.98 -5.76
C GLU A 258 -9.36 -25.73 -5.12
N THR A 259 -8.31 -26.30 -5.71
CA THR A 259 -6.93 -25.97 -5.30
C THR A 259 -6.46 -24.74 -6.04
N VAL A 260 -6.49 -23.59 -5.38
CA VAL A 260 -6.06 -22.30 -5.95
C VAL A 260 -4.67 -21.94 -5.44
N LYS A 261 -3.82 -21.43 -6.33
CA LYS A 261 -2.54 -20.81 -6.00
C LYS A 261 -2.54 -19.35 -6.39
N LEU A 262 -1.98 -18.50 -5.55
CA LEU A 262 -1.72 -17.08 -5.81
C LEU A 262 -0.21 -16.83 -5.75
N GLU A 263 0.32 -16.23 -6.81
CA GLU A 263 1.71 -15.77 -6.89
C GLU A 263 1.75 -14.27 -7.14
N LEU A 264 2.50 -13.52 -6.33
CA LEU A 264 2.80 -12.10 -6.58
C LEU A 264 3.99 -11.98 -7.53
N VAL A 265 3.76 -11.43 -8.72
CA VAL A 265 4.78 -11.24 -9.75
C VAL A 265 4.66 -9.83 -10.30
N ASP A 266 5.76 -9.08 -10.32
CA ASP A 266 5.76 -7.67 -10.72
C ASP A 266 4.75 -6.82 -9.92
N ASN A 267 3.90 -6.07 -10.62
CA ASN A 267 2.75 -5.34 -10.04
C ASN A 267 1.44 -6.10 -10.26
N GLN A 268 1.50 -7.43 -10.28
CA GLN A 268 0.39 -8.32 -10.55
C GLN A 268 0.34 -9.42 -9.49
N PHE A 269 -0.84 -10.03 -9.34
CA PHE A 269 -0.90 -11.40 -8.86
C PHE A 269 -1.48 -12.30 -9.94
N VAL A 270 -1.06 -13.56 -9.91
CA VAL A 270 -1.52 -14.61 -10.82
C VAL A 270 -2.21 -15.68 -9.99
N LEU A 271 -3.49 -15.92 -10.29
CA LEU A 271 -4.21 -17.09 -9.79
C LEU A 271 -3.99 -18.25 -10.74
N SER A 272 -3.65 -19.41 -10.20
CA SER A 272 -3.64 -20.67 -10.92
C SER A 272 -4.61 -21.63 -10.24
N VAL A 273 -5.56 -22.18 -10.99
CA VAL A 273 -6.51 -23.16 -10.47
C VAL A 273 -6.05 -24.55 -10.89
N GLY A 274 -6.04 -25.50 -9.95
CA GLY A 274 -5.73 -26.92 -10.23
C GLY A 274 -6.72 -27.54 -11.22
N GLU A 275 -6.49 -28.79 -11.65
CA GLU A 275 -7.39 -29.51 -12.60
C GLU A 275 -8.86 -29.38 -12.15
N LEU A 276 -9.59 -28.45 -12.78
CA LEU A 276 -11.00 -28.24 -12.53
C LEU A 276 -11.75 -29.53 -12.85
N SER A 277 -12.71 -29.89 -12.01
CA SER A 277 -13.44 -31.15 -12.15
C SER A 277 -14.38 -31.19 -13.38
N ASP A 278 -14.49 -30.09 -14.12
CA ASP A 278 -15.30 -29.93 -15.32
C ASP A 278 -14.45 -29.50 -16.53
N ASP A 279 -14.83 -29.99 -17.72
CA ASP A 279 -14.10 -29.85 -19.00
C ASP A 279 -14.08 -28.38 -19.54
N GLN A 280 -14.37 -27.38 -18.71
CA GLN A 280 -14.62 -25.99 -19.10
C GLN A 280 -13.37 -25.11 -19.09
N TYR A 281 -12.34 -25.52 -18.37
CA TYR A 281 -11.06 -24.83 -18.27
C TYR A 281 -9.93 -25.83 -18.59
N GLU A 282 -8.98 -25.39 -19.41
CA GLU A 282 -7.85 -26.25 -19.74
C GLU A 282 -6.89 -26.26 -18.54
N ALA A 283 -6.23 -27.39 -18.27
CA ALA A 283 -5.12 -27.41 -17.32
C ALA A 283 -4.12 -26.32 -17.74
N ASP A 284 -3.72 -25.45 -16.80
CA ASP A 284 -2.88 -24.25 -16.97
C ASP A 284 -3.62 -22.90 -17.18
N ASP A 285 -4.94 -22.80 -16.94
CA ASP A 285 -5.61 -21.49 -16.95
C ASP A 285 -5.16 -20.61 -15.76
N THR A 286 -4.55 -19.48 -16.09
CA THR A 286 -4.11 -18.46 -15.12
C THR A 286 -4.93 -17.18 -15.26
N ILE A 287 -5.35 -16.60 -14.14
CA ILE A 287 -6.04 -15.30 -14.10
C ILE A 287 -5.08 -14.28 -13.52
N THR A 288 -4.79 -13.22 -14.27
CA THR A 288 -3.84 -12.18 -13.86
C THR A 288 -4.57 -10.91 -13.49
N PHE A 289 -4.39 -10.46 -12.25
CA PHE A 289 -4.88 -9.17 -11.78
C PHE A 289 -3.72 -8.19 -11.68
N THR A 290 -3.99 -6.91 -11.98
CA THR A 290 -3.00 -5.83 -11.90
C THR A 290 -3.32 -4.90 -10.74
N ALA A 291 -2.31 -4.54 -9.95
CA ALA A 291 -2.49 -3.63 -8.81
C ALA A 291 -3.04 -2.27 -9.26
N ILE A 292 -4.06 -1.77 -8.56
CA ILE A 292 -4.62 -0.44 -8.76
C ILE A 292 -3.84 0.55 -7.90
N LYS A 293 -2.80 1.15 -8.49
CA LYS A 293 -1.95 2.16 -7.84
C LYS A 293 -1.36 3.11 -8.87
N ASN A 294 -1.14 4.36 -8.48
CA ASN A 294 -0.48 5.35 -9.34
C ASN A 294 0.38 6.32 -8.52
N ALA A 295 1.70 6.24 -8.65
CA ALA A 295 2.63 7.13 -7.94
C ALA A 295 2.45 8.62 -8.31
N ALA A 296 1.91 8.92 -9.49
CA ALA A 296 1.64 10.29 -9.92
C ALA A 296 0.26 10.82 -9.49
N ASN A 297 -0.65 9.92 -9.10
CA ASN A 297 -1.98 10.28 -8.62
C ASN A 297 -2.28 9.48 -7.34
N PRO A 298 -1.99 10.04 -6.15
CA PRO A 298 -2.12 9.32 -4.89
C PRO A 298 -3.58 9.06 -4.51
N LEU A 299 -4.59 9.58 -5.23
CA LEU A 299 -5.99 9.17 -5.04
C LEU A 299 -6.23 7.74 -5.54
N VAL A 300 -5.52 7.30 -6.59
CA VAL A 300 -5.68 5.96 -7.18
C VAL A 300 -5.25 4.90 -6.16
N GLY A 301 -6.15 3.96 -5.92
CA GLY A 301 -5.99 2.91 -4.92
C GLY A 301 -7.28 2.64 -4.16
N ALA A 302 -7.11 1.94 -3.05
CA ALA A 302 -8.18 1.36 -2.25
C ALA A 302 -8.33 2.09 -0.91
N TRP A 303 -9.56 2.30 -0.50
CA TRP A 303 -9.94 3.09 0.67
C TRP A 303 -11.05 2.38 1.46
N TYR A 304 -10.88 2.23 2.76
CA TYR A 304 -11.75 1.48 3.67
C TYR A 304 -12.57 2.41 4.58
N LEU A 305 -13.84 2.10 4.77
CA LEU A 305 -14.70 2.74 5.74
C LEU A 305 -15.43 1.66 6.54
N ALA A 306 -15.16 1.60 7.85
CA ALA A 306 -15.90 0.75 8.76
C ALA A 306 -17.26 1.36 9.10
N GLU A 307 -18.25 0.49 9.32
CA GLU A 307 -19.57 0.84 9.82
C GLU A 307 -19.97 -0.01 11.03
N GLU A 308 -21.07 0.36 11.68
CA GLU A 308 -21.56 -0.38 12.85
C GLU A 308 -21.91 -1.84 12.49
N GLY A 309 -21.76 -2.75 13.44
CA GLY A 309 -22.19 -4.15 13.27
C GLY A 309 -21.31 -4.99 12.35
N GLY A 310 -20.14 -4.50 11.93
CA GLY A 310 -19.22 -5.20 11.03
C GLY A 310 -19.52 -4.97 9.54
N ALA A 311 -20.42 -4.03 9.24
CA ALA A 311 -20.55 -3.48 7.89
C ALA A 311 -19.29 -2.68 7.52
N PHE A 312 -18.96 -2.64 6.24
CA PHE A 312 -17.83 -1.91 5.69
C PHE A 312 -18.01 -1.60 4.21
N ASN A 313 -17.33 -0.54 3.78
CA ASN A 313 -17.30 -0.07 2.41
C ASN A 313 -15.86 -0.02 1.90
N VAL A 314 -15.65 -0.45 0.66
CA VAL A 314 -14.36 -0.34 -0.04
C VAL A 314 -14.53 0.54 -1.27
N LEU A 315 -14.03 1.77 -1.18
CA LEU A 315 -13.91 2.68 -2.31
C LEU A 315 -12.59 2.42 -3.04
N THR A 316 -12.68 2.10 -4.33
CA THR A 316 -11.52 2.00 -5.22
C THR A 316 -11.57 3.12 -6.24
N ILE A 317 -10.54 3.96 -6.27
CA ILE A 317 -10.29 4.91 -7.36
C ILE A 317 -9.39 4.19 -8.36
N LEU A 318 -9.94 3.82 -9.53
CA LEU A 318 -9.25 2.98 -10.52
C LEU A 318 -8.19 3.78 -11.30
N ASP A 319 -8.54 5.00 -11.70
CA ASP A 319 -7.70 5.90 -12.48
C ASP A 319 -8.16 7.36 -12.26
N ASP A 320 -7.71 8.28 -13.12
CA ASP A 320 -8.04 9.72 -13.02
C ASP A 320 -9.53 10.06 -13.17
N SER A 321 -10.38 9.10 -13.56
CA SER A 321 -11.78 9.34 -13.89
C SER A 321 -12.75 8.22 -13.50
N ASN A 322 -12.29 7.03 -13.13
CA ASN A 322 -13.14 5.88 -12.83
C ASN A 322 -13.04 5.48 -11.35
N TYR A 323 -14.17 5.09 -10.76
CA TYR A 323 -14.21 4.54 -9.41
C TYR A 323 -15.24 3.40 -9.30
N THR A 324 -15.09 2.60 -8.25
CA THR A 324 -16.15 1.73 -7.74
C THR A 324 -16.17 1.81 -6.21
N ILE A 325 -17.34 1.68 -5.61
CA ILE A 325 -17.49 1.44 -4.17
C ILE A 325 -18.26 0.13 -3.99
N ALA A 326 -17.79 -0.73 -3.10
CA ALA A 326 -18.40 -2.02 -2.79
C ALA A 326 -18.75 -2.11 -1.31
N HIS A 327 -19.88 -2.74 -1.02
CA HIS A 327 -20.49 -2.83 0.31
C HIS A 327 -20.69 -4.29 0.69
N ASN A 328 -20.37 -4.66 1.92
CA ASN A 328 -20.64 -6.03 2.40
C ASN A 328 -22.04 -6.20 3.02
N ALA A 329 -22.67 -5.11 3.45
CA ALA A 329 -23.92 -5.12 4.21
C ALA A 329 -24.71 -3.81 4.07
N ASN A 330 -24.91 -3.34 2.83
CA ASN A 330 -25.74 -2.18 2.53
C ASN A 330 -27.20 -2.37 2.99
N GLU A 331 -27.73 -1.39 3.71
CA GLU A 331 -29.12 -1.38 4.18
C GLU A 331 -30.02 -0.42 3.38
N GLU A 332 -29.46 0.31 2.41
CA GLU A 332 -30.15 1.37 1.67
C GLU A 332 -30.73 0.89 0.33
N SER A 333 -31.78 1.57 -0.11
CA SER A 333 -32.37 1.39 -1.44
C SER A 333 -33.29 2.55 -1.81
N TYR A 334 -33.44 2.82 -3.11
CA TYR A 334 -34.39 3.81 -3.60
C TYR A 334 -35.85 3.41 -3.34
N GLU A 335 -36.75 4.41 -3.37
CA GLU A 335 -38.18 4.20 -3.12
C GLU A 335 -38.77 3.10 -4.03
N GLY A 336 -39.25 2.02 -3.42
CA GLY A 336 -39.91 0.91 -4.10
C GLY A 336 -39.00 -0.27 -4.46
N ALA A 337 -37.70 -0.19 -4.16
CA ALA A 337 -36.77 -1.31 -4.20
C ALA A 337 -36.62 -1.98 -2.82
N SER A 338 -35.83 -3.05 -2.77
CA SER A 338 -35.36 -3.66 -1.52
C SER A 338 -33.83 -3.52 -1.50
N PRO A 339 -33.22 -3.33 -0.32
CA PRO A 339 -31.76 -3.24 -0.23
C PRO A 339 -31.12 -4.56 -0.68
N ILE A 340 -29.98 -4.44 -1.32
CA ILE A 340 -29.09 -5.55 -1.68
C ILE A 340 -27.89 -5.43 -0.75
N GLU A 341 -27.76 -6.36 0.19
CA GLU A 341 -26.74 -6.31 1.25
C GLU A 341 -25.33 -6.24 0.67
N VAL A 342 -24.97 -7.20 -0.20
CA VAL A 342 -23.67 -7.17 -0.90
C VAL A 342 -23.87 -6.49 -2.24
N SER A 343 -23.41 -5.25 -2.37
CA SER A 343 -23.71 -4.38 -3.51
C SER A 343 -22.49 -3.56 -3.93
N SER A 344 -22.56 -2.94 -5.11
CA SER A 344 -21.56 -1.99 -5.55
C SER A 344 -22.16 -0.89 -6.42
N GLU A 345 -21.42 0.20 -6.54
CA GLU A 345 -21.64 1.29 -7.49
C GLU A 345 -20.39 1.46 -8.35
N TRP A 346 -20.61 1.70 -9.65
CA TRP A 346 -19.58 1.93 -10.64
C TRP A 346 -19.87 3.24 -11.35
N GLY A 347 -18.86 4.08 -11.49
CA GLY A 347 -19.06 5.39 -12.08
C GLY A 347 -17.79 6.08 -12.54
N THR A 348 -18.01 7.27 -13.08
CA THR A 348 -16.94 8.21 -13.39
C THR A 348 -17.01 9.41 -12.47
N TYR A 349 -15.86 9.99 -12.16
CA TYR A 349 -15.75 11.17 -11.31
C TYR A 349 -14.87 12.24 -11.97
N SER A 350 -14.93 13.45 -11.41
CA SER A 350 -14.00 14.53 -11.71
C SER A 350 -13.65 15.30 -10.46
N THR A 351 -12.45 15.86 -10.42
CA THR A 351 -11.99 16.73 -9.32
C THR A 351 -11.71 18.13 -9.85
N SER A 352 -12.31 19.14 -9.23
CA SER A 352 -12.09 20.54 -9.62
C SER A 352 -12.29 21.47 -8.43
N GLY A 353 -11.26 22.22 -8.06
CA GLY A 353 -11.36 23.23 -7.00
C GLY A 353 -11.67 22.65 -5.62
N GLY A 354 -11.19 21.43 -5.32
CA GLY A 354 -11.45 20.73 -4.06
C GLY A 354 -12.77 19.96 -4.00
N ALA A 355 -13.62 20.06 -5.04
CA ALA A 355 -14.83 19.26 -5.14
C ALA A 355 -14.55 17.90 -5.80
N PHE A 356 -15.20 16.86 -5.29
CA PHE A 356 -15.26 15.52 -5.90
C PHE A 356 -16.66 15.35 -6.47
N THR A 357 -16.78 15.21 -7.79
CA THR A 357 -18.09 15.18 -8.45
C THR A 357 -18.27 13.89 -9.23
N ILE A 358 -19.31 13.14 -8.87
CA ILE A 358 -19.77 12.00 -9.66
C ILE A 358 -20.31 12.51 -10.99
N SER A 359 -19.63 12.14 -12.07
CA SER A 359 -19.89 12.62 -13.43
C SER A 359 -20.90 11.72 -14.15
N SER A 360 -20.87 10.42 -13.87
CA SER A 360 -21.89 9.46 -14.33
C SER A 360 -21.87 8.20 -13.47
N VAL A 361 -23.04 7.58 -13.27
CA VAL A 361 -23.16 6.21 -12.79
C VAL A 361 -23.30 5.28 -13.99
N GLU A 362 -22.47 4.25 -14.05
CA GLU A 362 -22.47 3.22 -15.09
C GLU A 362 -23.42 2.07 -14.73
N ALA A 363 -23.32 1.59 -13.48
CA ALA A 363 -24.19 0.57 -12.88
C ALA A 363 -24.14 0.71 -11.34
N GLU A 364 -25.25 0.39 -10.67
CA GLU A 364 -25.35 0.43 -9.21
C GLU A 364 -26.37 -0.62 -8.71
N THR A 365 -26.13 -1.16 -7.51
CA THR A 365 -27.07 -2.01 -6.77
C THR A 365 -27.24 -1.61 -5.30
N ASP A 366 -26.51 -0.58 -4.85
CA ASP A 366 -26.44 -0.05 -3.49
C ASP A 366 -27.49 1.04 -3.21
N GLY A 367 -28.04 1.69 -4.25
CA GLY A 367 -29.00 2.76 -4.05
C GLY A 367 -28.32 4.01 -3.50
N PRO A 368 -28.91 4.75 -2.54
CA PRO A 368 -28.26 5.95 -1.99
C PRO A 368 -27.07 5.67 -1.05
N GLY A 369 -26.76 4.39 -0.77
CA GLY A 369 -25.66 3.99 0.13
C GLY A 369 -24.25 4.16 -0.45
N GLY A 370 -24.14 4.41 -1.77
CA GLY A 370 -22.88 4.63 -2.47
C GLY A 370 -22.33 6.06 -2.35
N LEU A 371 -21.51 6.48 -3.33
CA LEU A 371 -21.09 7.88 -3.43
C LEU A 371 -22.10 8.74 -4.21
N TYR A 372 -23.03 8.11 -4.93
CA TYR A 372 -24.07 8.77 -5.68
C TYR A 372 -25.45 8.56 -5.06
N ASP A 373 -26.20 9.65 -4.91
CA ASP A 373 -27.63 9.62 -4.60
C ASP A 373 -28.42 10.29 -5.73
N ALA A 374 -29.33 9.54 -6.36
CA ALA A 374 -30.21 10.06 -7.41
C ALA A 374 -31.19 11.15 -6.93
N ASP A 375 -31.57 11.14 -5.66
CA ASP A 375 -32.43 12.15 -5.05
C ASP A 375 -31.65 13.42 -4.66
N SER A 376 -30.34 13.28 -4.43
CA SER A 376 -29.41 14.37 -4.05
C SER A 376 -28.14 14.38 -4.89
N PRO A 377 -28.23 14.52 -6.23
CA PRO A 377 -27.06 14.45 -7.09
C PRO A 377 -26.12 15.61 -6.79
N ASN A 378 -24.84 15.32 -6.56
CA ASN A 378 -23.77 16.25 -6.16
C ASN A 378 -23.78 16.70 -4.69
N ALA A 379 -24.20 15.82 -3.78
CA ALA A 379 -24.18 16.13 -2.35
C ALA A 379 -22.78 16.05 -1.71
N LEU A 380 -21.77 15.50 -2.38
CA LEU A 380 -20.36 15.64 -2.01
C LEU A 380 -19.85 17.07 -2.31
N GLU A 381 -19.67 17.87 -1.27
CA GLU A 381 -19.25 19.28 -1.36
C GLU A 381 -17.73 19.43 -1.54
N SER A 382 -16.94 18.60 -0.86
CA SER A 382 -15.48 18.64 -0.90
C SER A 382 -14.85 17.28 -0.62
N TYR A 383 -13.59 17.13 -1.05
CA TYR A 383 -12.73 16.04 -0.65
C TYR A 383 -11.33 16.54 -0.28
N GLU A 384 -10.65 15.79 0.58
CA GLU A 384 -9.26 16.05 0.97
C GLU A 384 -8.52 14.73 1.21
N GLN A 385 -7.40 14.54 0.53
CA GLN A 385 -6.48 13.44 0.83
C GLN A 385 -5.45 13.92 1.85
N GLN A 386 -5.37 13.21 2.96
CA GLN A 386 -4.44 13.50 4.04
C GLN A 386 -3.13 12.73 3.87
N PRO A 387 -2.00 13.31 4.29
CA PRO A 387 -0.68 12.67 4.12
C PRO A 387 -0.51 11.41 4.98
N TRP A 388 -1.30 11.25 6.04
CA TRP A 388 -1.33 10.04 6.87
C TRP A 388 -2.27 8.94 6.36
N GLY A 389 -2.82 9.09 5.15
CA GLY A 389 -3.60 8.04 4.49
C GLY A 389 -5.10 8.06 4.76
N ASP A 390 -5.68 9.20 5.13
CA ASP A 390 -7.14 9.38 5.12
C ASP A 390 -7.59 10.04 3.81
N LEU A 391 -8.77 9.64 3.30
CA LEU A 391 -9.50 10.34 2.26
C LEU A 391 -10.80 10.85 2.85
N ALA A 392 -10.84 12.14 3.17
CA ALA A 392 -11.98 12.79 3.79
C ALA A 392 -12.92 13.38 2.72
N PHE A 393 -14.21 13.24 2.95
CA PHE A 393 -15.29 13.86 2.19
C PHE A 393 -16.14 14.73 3.11
N THR A 394 -16.85 15.70 2.54
CA THR A 394 -17.94 16.40 3.22
C THR A 394 -19.20 16.30 2.38
N HIS A 395 -20.23 15.70 2.97
CA HIS A 395 -21.56 15.59 2.42
C HIS A 395 -22.43 16.76 2.91
N ALA A 396 -23.25 17.31 2.03
CA ALA A 396 -24.08 18.48 2.31
C ALA A 396 -25.08 18.24 3.45
N ASP A 397 -25.57 17.00 3.59
CA ASP A 397 -26.58 16.62 4.57
C ASP A 397 -25.99 15.82 5.75
N ASP A 398 -24.95 15.01 5.52
CA ASP A 398 -24.40 14.07 6.53
C ASP A 398 -23.10 14.56 7.18
N GLY A 399 -22.54 15.68 6.72
CA GLY A 399 -21.30 16.23 7.26
C GLY A 399 -20.07 15.48 6.78
N SER A 400 -19.00 15.50 7.57
CA SER A 400 -17.71 14.94 7.17
C SER A 400 -17.55 13.48 7.57
N PHE A 401 -17.01 12.68 6.65
CA PHE A 401 -16.58 11.31 6.87
C PHE A 401 -15.26 11.08 6.12
N SER A 402 -14.52 10.05 6.49
CA SER A 402 -13.23 9.68 5.90
C SER A 402 -13.07 8.18 5.76
N PHE A 403 -12.41 7.78 4.68
CA PHE A 403 -11.89 6.44 4.48
C PHE A 403 -10.42 6.38 4.89
N SER A 404 -9.95 5.25 5.40
CA SER A 404 -8.52 4.96 5.57
C SER A 404 -7.95 4.28 4.33
N ARG A 405 -6.69 4.52 3.99
CA ARG A 405 -5.99 3.84 2.89
C ARG A 405 -5.86 2.34 3.20
N ILE A 406 -6.20 1.48 2.24
CA ILE A 406 -5.91 0.04 2.30
C ILE A 406 -4.54 -0.21 1.63
N GLY A 407 -3.74 -1.07 2.25
CA GLY A 407 -2.42 -1.45 1.77
C GLY A 407 -1.34 -0.43 2.11
N ARG A 408 -0.09 -0.84 1.88
CA ARG A 408 1.09 -0.01 2.17
C ARG A 408 1.18 1.22 1.28
N PHE A 409 1.60 2.33 1.86
CA PHE A 409 1.92 3.57 1.14
C PHE A 409 3.11 4.27 1.77
N ALA A 410 3.78 5.09 0.96
CA ALA A 410 4.94 5.85 1.40
C ALA A 410 4.51 7.17 2.05
N VAL A 411 5.20 7.53 3.13
CA VAL A 411 5.01 8.80 3.82
C VAL A 411 6.34 9.51 3.96
N GLU A 412 6.39 10.75 3.49
CA GLU A 412 7.51 11.67 3.70
C GLU A 412 7.29 12.38 5.04
N LEU A 413 8.21 12.17 5.98
CA LEU A 413 8.17 12.69 7.35
C LEU A 413 9.13 13.88 7.50
N GLU A 414 8.82 14.75 8.46
CA GLU A 414 9.72 15.80 8.96
C GLU A 414 9.54 15.90 10.48
N ASP A 415 10.53 15.42 11.25
CA ASP A 415 10.48 15.40 12.71
C ASP A 415 10.55 16.82 13.33
N LEU A 416 10.41 16.92 14.66
CA LEU A 416 10.44 18.22 15.35
C LEU A 416 11.81 18.94 15.28
N ALA A 417 12.89 18.22 14.94
CA ALA A 417 14.20 18.80 14.68
C ALA A 417 14.40 19.23 13.21
N GLY A 418 13.43 18.95 12.34
CA GLY A 418 13.48 19.22 10.90
C GLY A 418 14.27 18.19 10.10
N ASN A 419 14.48 16.98 10.65
CA ASN A 419 15.06 15.87 9.90
C ASN A 419 13.97 15.22 9.04
N ALA A 420 14.26 15.09 7.75
CA ALA A 420 13.36 14.43 6.80
C ALA A 420 13.71 12.95 6.63
N SER A 421 12.69 12.11 6.55
CA SER A 421 12.81 10.69 6.23
C SER A 421 11.60 10.24 5.41
N THR A 422 11.69 9.05 4.83
CA THR A 422 10.57 8.41 4.13
C THR A 422 10.38 7.03 4.74
N VAL A 423 9.14 6.69 5.06
CA VAL A 423 8.79 5.38 5.63
C VAL A 423 7.68 4.73 4.80
N ILE A 424 7.62 3.40 4.82
CA ILE A 424 6.46 2.66 4.33
C ILE A 424 5.56 2.37 5.52
N VAL A 425 4.30 2.74 5.43
CA VAL A 425 3.32 2.54 6.49
C VAL A 425 2.07 1.90 5.93
N GLU A 426 1.26 1.38 6.83
CA GLU A 426 -0.06 0.87 6.53
C GLU A 426 -1.01 1.27 7.66
N ARG A 427 -2.22 1.71 7.31
CA ARG A 427 -3.21 2.11 8.31
C ARG A 427 -3.62 0.90 9.14
N GLU A 428 -3.79 1.12 10.44
CA GLU A 428 -4.53 0.19 11.29
C GLU A 428 -6.04 0.44 11.12
N GLU A 429 -6.81 -0.63 10.97
CA GLU A 429 -8.25 -0.58 10.83
C GLU A 429 -8.93 -0.26 12.18
N GLU A 430 -8.45 -0.89 13.25
CA GLU A 430 -8.91 -0.63 14.63
C GLU A 430 -8.31 0.67 15.16
N GLY A 431 -8.91 1.79 14.76
CA GLY A 431 -8.51 3.11 15.21
C GLY A 431 -9.24 3.64 16.45
N PHE A 432 -9.15 4.95 16.64
CA PHE A 432 -9.88 5.66 17.69
C PHE A 432 -11.36 5.82 17.32
N PHE A 433 -12.25 5.83 18.31
CA PHE A 433 -13.68 6.08 18.13
C PHE A 433 -14.24 6.98 19.23
N GLU A 434 -15.35 7.66 18.95
CA GLU A 434 -16.00 8.57 19.89
C GLU A 434 -16.45 7.86 21.18
N GLY A 435 -16.23 8.49 22.33
CA GLY A 435 -16.60 7.92 23.63
C GLY A 435 -15.56 7.00 24.26
N MET A 436 -14.35 6.89 23.71
CA MET A 436 -13.23 6.21 24.35
C MET A 436 -12.79 6.86 25.67
N ASN A 437 -12.26 6.02 26.57
CA ASN A 437 -11.63 6.43 27.83
C ASN A 437 -10.29 5.69 27.98
N ILE A 438 -9.21 6.35 27.59
CA ILE A 438 -7.89 5.73 27.48
C ILE A 438 -6.79 6.72 27.78
N ASP A 439 -5.73 6.24 28.42
CA ASP A 439 -4.50 6.97 28.67
C ASP A 439 -3.35 6.25 27.95
N PHE A 440 -2.53 7.01 27.21
CA PHE A 440 -1.37 6.48 26.50
C PHE A 440 -0.27 7.55 26.38
N SER A 441 0.86 7.20 25.78
CA SER A 441 1.98 8.13 25.55
C SER A 441 2.64 7.90 24.22
N ILE A 442 3.17 8.98 23.66
CA ILE A 442 3.98 8.98 22.44
C ILE A 442 5.29 9.71 22.69
N ASP A 443 6.34 9.32 21.99
CA ASP A 443 7.60 10.06 21.90
C ASP A 443 7.43 11.23 20.92
N LEU A 444 8.03 12.38 21.25
CA LEU A 444 8.09 13.55 20.38
C LEU A 444 9.38 13.51 19.56
N VAL A 445 9.33 12.82 18.42
CA VAL A 445 10.52 12.54 17.61
C VAL A 445 11.20 13.82 17.15
N GLY A 446 12.53 13.84 17.28
CA GLY A 446 13.36 15.03 17.05
C GLY A 446 13.63 15.83 18.33
N GLU A 447 12.87 15.60 19.39
CA GLU A 447 13.07 16.17 20.72
C GLU A 447 13.30 15.05 21.76
N ASP A 448 13.94 15.37 22.90
CA ASP A 448 14.05 14.45 24.03
C ASP A 448 12.83 14.61 24.95
N ASP A 449 11.63 14.74 24.36
CA ASP A 449 10.39 15.08 25.06
C ASP A 449 9.28 14.08 24.68
N LYS A 450 8.19 14.09 25.45
CA LYS A 450 7.07 13.14 25.28
C LYS A 450 5.73 13.79 25.53
N ALA A 451 4.68 13.16 25.02
CA ALA A 451 3.30 13.55 25.31
C ALA A 451 2.52 12.39 25.95
N ASN A 452 2.07 12.58 27.20
CA ASN A 452 1.07 11.73 27.82
C ASN A 452 -0.32 12.24 27.43
N ILE A 453 -1.16 11.38 26.86
CA ILE A 453 -2.46 11.72 26.31
C ILE A 453 -3.55 10.96 27.08
N SER A 454 -4.57 11.70 27.51
CA SER A 454 -5.76 11.14 28.16
C SER A 454 -7.01 11.55 27.38
N LEU A 455 -7.81 10.56 27.00
CA LEU A 455 -9.11 10.72 26.35
C LEU A 455 -10.21 10.40 27.35
N ASN A 456 -11.23 11.24 27.47
CA ASN A 456 -12.42 10.97 28.27
C ASN A 456 -13.65 10.72 27.38
N GLU A 457 -14.60 9.92 27.88
CA GLU A 457 -15.82 9.52 27.15
C GLU A 457 -16.70 10.71 26.72
N ASP A 458 -16.53 11.89 27.33
CA ASP A 458 -17.30 13.09 27.03
C ASP A 458 -16.67 13.99 25.95
N GLY A 459 -15.61 13.50 25.27
CA GLY A 459 -14.88 14.23 24.24
C GLY A 459 -13.88 15.25 24.78
N THR A 460 -13.71 15.34 26.11
CA THR A 460 -12.62 16.11 26.70
C THR A 460 -11.34 15.29 26.76
N GLY A 461 -10.18 15.92 26.57
CA GLY A 461 -8.90 15.25 26.73
C GLY A 461 -7.82 16.18 27.26
N THR A 462 -6.72 15.57 27.68
CA THR A 462 -5.55 16.30 28.17
C THR A 462 -4.30 15.75 27.52
N MET A 463 -3.40 16.62 27.10
CA MET A 463 -2.07 16.25 26.63
C MET A 463 -1.03 16.93 27.50
N THR A 464 -0.23 16.11 28.22
CA THR A 464 0.83 16.58 29.10
C THR A 464 2.18 16.32 28.48
N PHE A 465 2.84 17.39 28.06
CA PHE A 465 4.18 17.40 27.54
C PHE A 465 5.17 17.29 28.70
N SER A 466 5.90 16.19 28.73
CA SER A 466 6.90 15.90 29.73
C SER A 466 8.28 16.03 29.11
N PRO A 467 9.12 16.96 29.59
CA PRO A 467 10.49 17.03 29.12
C PRO A 467 11.24 15.77 29.57
N GLY A 468 12.15 15.27 28.74
CA GLY A 468 12.95 14.09 29.07
C GLY A 468 14.09 14.42 30.04
N SER A 469 15.34 14.15 29.64
CA SER A 469 16.49 14.24 30.56
C SER A 469 16.90 15.67 30.96
N GLY A 470 16.21 16.69 30.42
CA GLY A 470 16.42 18.11 30.66
C GLY A 470 15.76 18.66 31.94
N ALA A 471 16.16 19.87 32.34
CA ALA A 471 15.58 20.60 33.49
C ALA A 471 14.33 21.43 33.12
N GLY A 472 13.52 20.93 32.19
CA GLY A 472 12.26 21.57 31.77
C GLY A 472 11.16 21.36 32.80
N GLU A 473 10.14 22.21 32.79
CA GLU A 473 8.88 21.96 33.51
C GLU A 473 7.89 21.32 32.54
N SER A 474 7.10 20.36 33.01
CA SER A 474 5.99 19.81 32.22
C SER A 474 4.95 20.88 31.92
N SER A 475 4.25 20.71 30.81
CA SER A 475 3.14 21.58 30.42
C SER A 475 1.95 20.73 30.01
N THR A 476 0.75 21.19 30.32
CA THR A 476 -0.48 20.46 30.00
C THR A 476 -1.40 21.35 29.20
N ILE A 477 -1.94 20.79 28.12
CA ILE A 477 -3.05 21.37 27.37
C ILE A 477 -4.33 20.57 27.65
N ASP A 478 -5.41 21.30 27.89
CA ASP A 478 -6.76 20.75 27.98
C ASP A 478 -7.47 21.10 26.67
N ALA A 479 -7.79 20.09 25.86
CA ALA A 479 -8.39 20.30 24.54
C ALA A 479 -9.46 19.24 24.27
N PRO A 480 -10.55 19.60 23.56
CA PRO A 480 -11.47 18.59 23.06
C PRO A 480 -10.75 17.70 22.03
N TRP A 481 -11.17 16.45 21.98
CA TRP A 481 -10.74 15.51 20.96
C TRP A 481 -11.95 14.99 20.18
N LYS A 482 -11.70 14.50 18.98
CA LYS A 482 -12.66 13.78 18.14
C LYS A 482 -11.97 12.63 17.42
N ALA A 483 -12.75 11.63 17.03
CA ALA A 483 -12.32 10.58 16.12
C ALA A 483 -13.00 10.77 14.76
N THR A 484 -12.23 10.64 13.69
CA THR A 484 -12.78 10.54 12.33
C THR A 484 -13.36 9.14 12.09
N THR A 485 -14.18 8.96 11.05
CA THR A 485 -14.73 7.63 10.72
C THR A 485 -13.66 6.65 10.22
N SER A 486 -12.48 7.14 9.81
CA SER A 486 -11.30 6.33 9.47
C SER A 486 -10.40 6.03 10.68
N GLY A 487 -10.87 6.29 11.90
CA GLY A 487 -10.15 5.92 13.12
C GLY A 487 -9.02 6.86 13.53
N THR A 488 -8.89 8.03 12.88
CA THR A 488 -7.87 9.03 13.21
C THR A 488 -8.34 9.95 14.34
N LEU A 489 -7.50 10.12 15.37
CA LEU A 489 -7.73 11.01 16.50
C LEU A 489 -7.26 12.43 16.16
N VAL A 490 -8.09 13.42 16.50
CA VAL A 490 -7.76 14.84 16.31
C VAL A 490 -8.02 15.61 17.60
N PHE A 491 -6.98 16.26 18.12
CA PHE A 491 -7.06 17.30 19.14
C PHE A 491 -7.00 18.67 18.49
N THR A 492 -7.79 19.61 18.99
CA THR A 492 -7.71 21.01 18.56
C THR A 492 -7.81 21.94 19.75
N GLU A 493 -6.72 22.66 20.04
CA GLU A 493 -6.71 23.76 20.99
C GLU A 493 -6.94 25.08 20.24
N THR A 494 -7.79 25.95 20.79
CA THR A 494 -7.96 27.33 20.30
C THR A 494 -7.44 28.30 21.34
N MET A 495 -6.46 29.12 20.96
CA MET A 495 -5.83 30.12 21.81
C MET A 495 -6.65 31.42 21.86
N SER A 496 -6.29 32.30 22.81
CA SER A 496 -7.02 33.55 23.04
C SER A 496 -6.96 34.57 21.89
N ASP A 497 -6.01 34.39 20.97
CA ASP A 497 -5.83 35.17 19.75
C ASP A 497 -6.51 34.53 18.53
N GLU A 498 -7.35 33.52 18.75
CA GLU A 498 -8.07 32.74 17.72
C GLU A 498 -7.18 31.85 16.86
N SER A 499 -5.87 31.78 17.15
CA SER A 499 -4.99 30.78 16.53
C SER A 499 -5.27 29.38 17.10
N THR A 500 -5.03 28.34 16.31
CA THR A 500 -5.27 26.95 16.70
C THR A 500 -4.00 26.12 16.65
N GLY A 501 -3.85 25.20 17.60
CA GLY A 501 -2.90 24.08 17.52
C GLY A 501 -3.68 22.80 17.33
N SER A 502 -3.28 21.96 16.38
CA SER A 502 -3.93 20.68 16.13
C SER A 502 -2.93 19.54 16.15
N TRP A 503 -3.27 18.48 16.87
CA TRP A 503 -2.54 17.23 16.88
C TRP A 503 -3.41 16.15 16.29
N THR A 504 -2.91 15.47 15.28
CA THR A 504 -3.57 14.37 14.61
C THR A 504 -2.75 13.11 14.82
N LEU A 505 -3.39 12.04 15.30
CA LEU A 505 -2.75 10.74 15.53
C LEU A 505 -3.51 9.70 14.72
N ALA A 506 -2.84 9.15 13.71
CA ALA A 506 -3.39 8.19 12.77
C ALA A 506 -2.74 6.82 13.02
N PRO A 507 -3.47 5.83 13.58
CA PRO A 507 -2.94 4.49 13.91
C PRO A 507 -2.39 3.73 12.70
N ILE A 508 -1.20 3.17 12.81
CA ILE A 508 -0.55 2.37 11.76
C ILE A 508 -0.10 1.03 12.31
N LYS A 509 0.08 0.07 11.40
CA LYS A 509 0.55 -1.27 11.75
C LYS A 509 2.02 -1.27 12.12
N SER A 510 2.35 -2.05 13.14
CA SER A 510 3.69 -2.39 13.58
C SER A 510 3.63 -3.76 14.27
N SER A 511 4.59 -4.65 14.03
CA SER A 511 4.60 -5.99 14.64
C SER A 511 5.11 -5.97 16.09
N ASN A 512 5.83 -4.91 16.46
CA ASN A 512 6.51 -4.78 17.75
C ASN A 512 5.75 -3.92 18.76
N SER A 513 4.81 -3.09 18.32
CA SER A 513 4.13 -2.05 19.11
C SER A 513 2.82 -1.60 18.44
N ASP A 514 1.98 -0.90 19.19
CA ASP A 514 1.01 0.00 18.58
C ASP A 514 1.77 1.26 18.13
N ALA A 515 1.51 1.77 16.92
CA ALA A 515 2.20 2.95 16.39
C ALA A 515 1.22 3.93 15.76
N VAL A 516 1.61 5.21 15.72
CA VAL A 516 0.82 6.28 15.11
C VAL A 516 1.68 7.16 14.22
N ILE A 517 1.11 7.63 13.11
CA ILE A 517 1.60 8.84 12.45
C ILE A 517 1.05 10.04 13.22
N VAL A 518 1.93 10.94 13.62
CA VAL A 518 1.63 12.17 14.32
C VAL A 518 1.81 13.34 13.36
N ASP A 519 0.75 14.13 13.16
CA ASP A 519 0.79 15.42 12.47
C ASP A 519 0.48 16.54 13.47
N PHE A 520 1.43 17.47 13.64
CA PHE A 520 1.31 18.61 14.52
C PHE A 520 1.37 19.91 13.72
N ARG A 521 0.28 20.69 13.78
CA ARG A 521 0.13 21.95 13.03
C ARG A 521 -0.30 23.10 13.91
N HIS A 522 0.08 24.30 13.48
CA HIS A 522 -0.39 25.55 14.03
C HIS A 522 -0.97 26.44 12.94
N VAL A 523 -2.16 26.99 13.19
CA VAL A 523 -2.86 27.91 12.28
C VAL A 523 -3.02 29.26 12.98
N ASP A 524 -2.48 30.32 12.38
CA ASP A 524 -2.67 31.71 12.82
C ASP A 524 -3.28 32.53 11.67
N GLY A 525 -4.56 32.87 11.84
CA GLY A 525 -5.37 33.52 10.81
C GLY A 525 -5.53 32.65 9.57
N GLY A 526 -4.84 33.01 8.48
CA GLY A 526 -4.85 32.24 7.22
C GLY A 526 -3.53 31.54 6.91
N SER A 527 -2.60 31.51 7.87
CA SER A 527 -1.30 30.87 7.72
C SER A 527 -1.28 29.58 8.51
N GLU A 528 -0.94 28.48 7.84
CA GLU A 528 -0.77 27.17 8.45
C GLU A 528 0.71 26.80 8.45
N SER A 529 1.19 26.28 9.58
CA SER A 529 2.58 25.86 9.79
C SER A 529 2.59 24.42 10.27
N LEU A 530 3.27 23.54 9.53
CA LEU A 530 3.63 22.21 9.99
C LEU A 530 4.77 22.36 11.01
N LEU A 531 4.58 21.77 12.19
CA LEU A 531 5.55 21.80 13.28
C LEU A 531 6.27 20.47 13.43
N GLY A 532 5.59 19.36 13.14
CA GLY A 532 6.20 18.03 13.05
C GLY A 532 5.25 17.05 12.36
N PHE A 533 5.84 16.09 11.66
CA PHE A 533 5.17 14.98 11.01
C PHE A 533 6.05 13.73 11.10
N PHE A 534 5.74 12.83 12.04
CA PHE A 534 6.62 11.72 12.40
C PHE A 534 5.83 10.48 12.82
N VAL A 535 6.45 9.31 12.78
CA VAL A 535 5.92 8.09 13.37
C VAL A 535 6.37 8.01 14.83
N SER A 536 5.48 7.58 15.71
CA SER A 536 5.78 7.39 17.13
C SER A 536 5.11 6.13 17.65
N ASP A 537 5.84 5.37 18.45
CA ASP A 537 5.28 4.23 19.18
C ASP A 537 4.33 4.71 20.28
N VAL A 538 3.26 3.95 20.46
CA VAL A 538 2.28 4.15 21.51
C VAL A 538 2.63 3.24 22.69
N ALA A 539 2.76 3.85 23.86
CA ALA A 539 3.09 3.15 25.09
C ALA A 539 2.13 3.50 26.23
N ASN A 540 2.25 2.74 27.33
CA ASN A 540 1.58 3.10 28.57
C ASN A 540 2.07 4.46 29.09
N PRO A 541 1.22 5.20 29.84
CA PRO A 541 1.60 6.46 30.47
C PRO A 541 2.89 6.37 31.28
N VAL A 542 3.81 7.29 31.03
CA VAL A 542 5.12 7.35 31.72
C VAL A 542 5.24 8.53 32.67
N GLY A 543 6.04 8.38 33.72
CA GLY A 543 6.36 9.46 34.65
C GLY A 543 7.37 10.47 34.08
N GLU A 544 7.45 11.65 34.71
CA GLU A 544 8.49 12.64 34.39
C GLU A 544 9.90 12.02 34.50
N GLY A 545 10.69 12.10 33.42
CA GLY A 545 12.06 11.59 33.35
C GLY A 545 12.21 10.09 33.10
N GLU A 546 11.12 9.35 32.85
CA GLU A 546 11.18 7.96 32.37
C GLU A 546 11.34 7.93 30.84
N VAL A 547 12.02 6.93 30.27
CA VAL A 547 12.20 6.72 28.81
C VAL A 547 11.11 5.76 28.32
N LEU A 548 10.61 5.93 27.08
CA LEU A 548 9.63 4.98 26.53
C LEU A 548 10.42 3.70 26.27
N PRO A 549 9.81 2.52 26.43
CA PRO A 549 10.40 1.33 25.84
C PRO A 549 10.49 1.61 24.33
N GLN A 550 11.73 1.70 23.84
CA GLN A 550 12.03 1.70 22.42
C GLN A 550 12.11 0.26 21.93
#